data_AF-X0WQL6-F1
#
_entry.id   AF-X0WQL6-F1
#
_cell.length_a   1.000
_cell.length_b   1.000
_cell.length_c   1.000
_cell.angle_alpha   90.00
_cell.angle_beta   90.00
_cell.angle_gamma   90.00
#
_symmetry.space_group_name_H-M   'P 1'
#
loop_
_entity.id
_entity.type
_entity.pdbx_description
1 polymer ?
#
loop_
_entity_poly.entity_id
_entity_poly.type
_entity_poly.pdbx_seq_one_letter_code
_entity_poly.pdbx_strand_id
1 'polypeptide(L)' 'MKQNKFTPGNHIPVYSPERIYGTKPDYMLILAWNFADEIMKQQSKFKEMGGKFIVPVPEVRTI' A
#
# COMPACT_ATOMS: atom_id res chain seq x y z
N MET A 1 5.24 15.65 0.36
CA MET A 1 6.50 15.92 -0.37
C MET A 1 7.46 14.70 -0.38
N LYS A 2 7.09 13.57 -0.99
CA LYS A 2 8.00 12.42 -1.24
C LYS A 2 7.90 11.82 -2.67
N GLN A 3 6.98 12.32 -3.50
CA GLN A 3 6.69 11.79 -4.83
C GLN A 3 7.86 12.01 -5.80
N ASN A 4 8.01 11.12 -6.79
CA ASN A 4 9.07 11.12 -7.80
C ASN A 4 10.49 10.93 -7.24
N LYS A 5 10.59 10.31 -6.07
CA LYS A 5 11.86 9.89 -5.44
C LYS A 5 11.88 8.38 -5.26
N PHE A 6 13.02 7.87 -4.83
CA PHE A 6 13.23 6.45 -4.53
C PHE A 6 13.41 6.23 -3.02
N THR A 7 12.97 5.08 -2.52
CA THR A 7 13.30 4.67 -1.15
C THR A 7 14.80 4.42 -1.02
N PRO A 8 15.42 4.74 0.13
CA PRO A 8 16.82 4.40 0.37
C PRO A 8 17.04 2.88 0.34
N GLY A 9 18.22 2.45 -0.11
CA GLY A 9 18.61 1.04 -0.21
C GLY A 9 18.07 0.36 -1.47
N ASN A 10 16.79 -0.01 -1.45
CA ASN A 10 16.18 -0.83 -2.51
C ASN A 10 15.67 -0.03 -3.72
N HIS A 11 15.78 1.30 -3.68
CA HIS A 11 15.36 2.19 -4.77
C HIS A 11 13.95 1.93 -5.30
N ILE A 12 12.98 1.73 -4.41
CA ILE A 12 11.57 1.56 -4.79
C ILE A 12 11.01 2.94 -5.14
N PRO A 13 10.39 3.13 -6.32
CA PRO A 13 9.86 4.42 -6.71
C PRO A 13 8.64 4.81 -5.87
N VAL A 14 8.60 6.07 -5.43
CA VAL A 14 7.52 6.62 -4.61
C VAL A 14 6.56 7.40 -5.50
N TYR A 15 5.36 6.86 -5.64
CA TYR A 15 4.27 7.45 -6.42
C TYR A 15 3.17 8.03 -5.55
N SER A 16 2.25 8.75 -6.17
CA SER A 16 1.03 9.20 -5.53
C SER A 16 0.01 8.04 -5.42
N PRO A 17 -0.95 8.07 -4.48
CA PRO A 17 -1.93 6.99 -4.30
C PRO A 17 -2.78 6.72 -5.55
N GLU A 18 -3.01 7.74 -6.39
CA GLU A 18 -3.81 7.64 -7.60
C GLU A 18 -3.25 6.60 -8.59
N ARG A 19 -1.95 6.29 -8.50
CA ARG A 19 -1.34 5.27 -9.36
C ARG A 19 -1.93 3.88 -9.15
N ILE A 20 -2.47 3.58 -7.98
CA ILE A 20 -3.14 2.30 -7.66
C ILE A 20 -4.23 1.99 -8.69
N TYR A 21 -5.00 3.00 -9.11
CA TYR A 21 -6.12 2.81 -10.04
C TYR A 21 -5.67 2.51 -11.48
N GLY A 22 -4.49 3.00 -11.87
CA GLY A 22 -3.90 2.73 -13.18
C GLY A 22 -3.15 1.40 -13.23
N THR A 23 -2.41 1.06 -12.17
CA THR A 23 -1.59 -0.16 -12.13
C THR A 23 -2.36 -1.39 -11.66
N LYS A 24 -3.46 -1.21 -10.93
CA LYS A 24 -4.35 -2.27 -10.40
C LYS A 24 -3.58 -3.46 -9.79
N PRO A 25 -2.81 -3.22 -8.72
CA PRO A 25 -2.03 -4.29 -8.11
C PRO A 25 -2.94 -5.30 -7.41
N ASP A 26 -2.52 -6.57 -7.33
CA ASP A 26 -3.25 -7.59 -6.56
C ASP A 26 -3.11 -7.40 -5.05
N TYR A 27 -1.94 -6.90 -4.61
CA TYR A 27 -1.58 -6.77 -3.20
C TYR A 27 -1.01 -5.40 -2.86
N MET A 28 -1.33 -4.92 -1.66
CA MET A 28 -0.76 -3.71 -1.06
C MET A 28 -0.08 -4.05 0.27
N LEU A 29 1.24 -3.93 0.33
CA LEU A 29 2.01 -4.10 1.57
C LEU A 29 1.97 -2.82 2.42
N ILE A 30 1.40 -2.92 3.62
CA ILE A 30 1.30 -1.80 4.55
C ILE A 30 2.54 -1.77 5.45
N LEU A 31 3.54 -0.99 5.03
CA LEU A 31 4.75 -0.76 5.84
C LEU A 31 4.48 0.11 7.08
N ALA A 32 3.52 1.04 6.98
CA ALA A 32 3.05 1.85 8.10
C ALA A 32 1.99 1.10 8.93
N TRP A 33 2.36 -0.09 9.42
CA TRP A 33 1.46 -1.05 10.07
C TRP A 33 0.72 -0.48 11.30
N ASN A 34 1.30 0.51 11.99
CA ASN A 34 0.65 1.23 13.10
C ASN A 34 -0.67 1.92 12.70
N PHE A 35 -0.86 2.21 11.40
CA PHE A 35 -2.03 2.88 10.85
C PHE A 35 -2.80 1.98 9.88
N ALA A 36 -2.63 0.66 9.96
CA ALA A 36 -3.17 -0.27 8.97
C ALA A 36 -4.69 -0.12 8.78
N ASP A 37 -5.47 -0.02 9.86
CA ASP A 37 -6.93 0.07 9.78
C ASP A 37 -7.39 1.37 9.12
N GLU A 38 -6.74 2.49 9.43
CA GLU A 38 -7.02 3.78 8.82
C GLU A 38 -6.66 3.78 7.33
N ILE A 39 -5.50 3.22 6.98
CA ILE A 39 -5.05 3.09 5.59
C ILE A 39 -6.03 2.22 4.80
N MET A 40 -6.43 1.06 5.33
CA MET A 40 -7.40 0.18 4.68
C MET A 40 -8.75 0.88 4.48
N LYS A 41 -9.19 1.69 5.44
CA LYS A 41 -10.41 2.50 5.32
C LYS A 41 -10.29 3.57 4.23
N GLN A 42 -9.17 4.30 4.19
CA GLN A 42 -8.92 5.31 3.15
C GLN A 42 -8.78 4.70 1.75
N GLN A 43 -8.33 3.45 1.66
CA GLN A 43 -8.17 2.70 0.41
C GLN A 43 -9.34 1.73 0.14
N SER A 44 -10.57 2.05 0.59
CA SER A 44 -11.74 1.17 0.37
C SER A 44 -11.97 0.82 -1.09
N LYS A 45 -11.77 1.78 -2.00
CA LYS A 45 -11.88 1.57 -3.46
C LYS A 45 -10.90 0.51 -3.97
N PHE A 46 -9.69 0.44 -3.41
CA PHE A 46 -8.73 -0.61 -3.76
C PHE A 46 -9.27 -2.00 -3.41
N LYS A 47 -9.89 -2.12 -2.24
CA LYS A 47 -10.55 -3.36 -1.81
C LYS A 47 -11.74 -3.71 -2.68
N GLU A 48 -12.58 -2.74 -3.03
CA GLU A 48 -13.74 -2.92 -3.93
C GLU A 48 -13.33 -3.42 -5.32
N MET A 49 -12.14 -3.04 -5.80
CA MET A 49 -11.57 -3.55 -7.05
C MET A 49 -10.96 -4.96 -6.93
N GLY A 50 -11.05 -5.60 -5.76
CA GLY A 50 -10.54 -6.96 -5.50
C GLY A 50 -9.10 -7.02 -4.95
N GLY A 51 -8.50 -5.88 -4.63
CA GLY A 51 -7.16 -5.81 -4.05
C GLY A 51 -7.11 -6.32 -2.61
N LYS A 52 -5.97 -6.92 -2.23
CA LYS A 52 -5.72 -7.47 -0.89
C LYS A 52 -4.64 -6.70 -0.16
N PHE A 53 -4.71 -6.64 1.17
CA PHE A 53 -3.71 -5.97 2.00
C PHE A 53 -2.78 -6.99 2.64
N ILE A 54 -1.50 -6.66 2.77
CA ILE A 54 -0.51 -7.44 3.52
C ILE A 54 -0.05 -6.59 4.69
N VAL A 55 -0.19 -7.11 5.91
CA VAL A 55 0.33 -6.49 7.12
C VAL A 55 1.47 -7.36 7.66
N PRO A 56 2.71 -6.86 7.70
CA PRO A 56 3.88 -7.71 7.98
C PRO A 56 4.17 -7.91 9.48
N VAL A 57 3.49 -7.18 10.38
CA VAL A 57 3.78 -7.14 11.83
C VAL A 57 2.47 -7.29 12.64
N PRO A 58 2.46 -7.95 13.80
CA PRO A 58 3.55 -8.76 14.39
C PRO A 58 3.80 -10.07 13.65
N GLU A 59 2.76 -10.62 13.02
CA GLU A 59 2.84 -11.76 12.11
C GLU A 59 2.30 -11.36 10.73
N VAL A 60 2.89 -11.94 9.69
CA VAL A 60 2.47 -11.67 8.30
C VAL A 60 1.07 -12.23 8.09
N ARG A 61 0.15 -11.35 7.68
CA ARG A 61 -1.22 -11.73 7.34
C ARG A 61 -1.70 -11.00 6.10
N THR A 62 -2.60 -11.65 5.38
CA THR A 62 -3.32 -11.08 4.24
C THR A 62 -4.77 -10.83 4.62
N ILE A 63 -5.29 -9.65 4.28
CA ILE A 63 -6.65 -9.17 4.59
C ILE A 63 -7.38 -8.81 3.30
#